data_AF-A0A372RRG8-F1
#
_entry.id   AF-A0A372RRG8-F1
#
_cell.length_a   1.000
_cell.length_b   1.000
_cell.length_c   1.000
_cell.angle_alpha   90.00
_cell.angle_beta   90.00
_cell.angle_gamma   90.00
#
_symmetry.space_group_name_H-M   'P 1'
#
loop_
_entity.id
_entity.type
_entity.pdbx_description
1 polymer ?
#
loop_
_entity_poly.entity_id
_entity_poly.type
_entity_poly.pdbx_seq_one_letter_code
_entity_poly.pdbx_strand_id
1 'polypeptide(L)'
;MAFISGMRGVYTTDQLEKSRQEQEEIRREREEEEKRIKQEYEEKLKETAKKESEEAYKQKIEDLRQEFRAKQEEEEKLRRKEREEAEERFKKSIETIQTENRMQRQQDENLRRAEREAAEERYMKSIEMMRQEHKEQQERAETMFNNRIQEEERRREQDEKDRREEREQVEETYRRKIEEVEKNFKNQENNETARLIKEMQDRENRDKKANLEFAKQIEELKKKNALSQQEVDRLKKKVDCFSLDTRVQLASGKFVEMAELQVGDRICSNIRNGELEFSEVYLISHLGHYDHFLTMIKIEFTSSDGRKGQIRTTSTHCIFREDLSVLYAQDVIPGETKILVLNETNELIPVVVDNLIIEKDTGYISFFTRAGTVIANNVLCSCYDDCPQSQALMDLAFAPIRLWTKVFPSNHRQEELHPYAKTLEYIYFNWLNGKMLLGLT
;
A
#
# COMPACT_ATOMS: atom_id res chain seq x y z
N MET A 1 -111.83 -51.60 186.72
CA MET A 1 -113.04 -51.94 187.50
C MET A 1 -112.73 -53.12 188.40
N ALA A 2 -113.48 -53.21 189.49
CA ALA A 2 -113.23 -53.98 190.69
C ALA A 2 -113.52 -55.50 190.62
N PHE A 3 -113.19 -56.14 191.76
CA PHE A 3 -113.75 -57.34 192.40
C PHE A 3 -112.99 -58.69 192.42
N ILE A 4 -113.18 -59.33 193.58
CA ILE A 4 -112.41 -60.37 194.30
C ILE A 4 -113.02 -61.77 194.12
N SER A 5 -112.20 -62.81 194.37
CA SER A 5 -112.47 -64.13 195.03
C SER A 5 -111.99 -65.30 194.16
N GLY A 6 -111.37 -66.40 194.60
CA GLY A 6 -111.00 -66.98 195.90
C GLY A 6 -110.73 -68.50 195.71
N MET A 7 -110.08 -69.13 196.70
CA MET A 7 -109.98 -70.59 197.00
C MET A 7 -108.77 -71.46 196.56
N ARG A 8 -108.40 -72.33 197.52
CA ARG A 8 -107.27 -73.27 197.70
C ARG A 8 -107.16 -74.40 196.65
N GLY A 9 -105.94 -74.88 196.40
CA GLY A 9 -105.66 -76.19 195.82
C GLY A 9 -104.19 -76.62 195.99
N VAL A 10 -103.97 -77.87 196.39
CA VAL A 10 -102.71 -78.48 196.86
C VAL A 10 -101.91 -79.09 195.70
N TYR A 11 -100.57 -79.02 195.78
CA TYR A 11 -99.59 -79.54 194.82
C TYR A 11 -99.39 -81.06 194.89
N THR A 12 -98.97 -81.67 193.78
CA THR A 12 -98.30 -82.98 193.75
C THR A 12 -97.02 -82.90 192.90
N THR A 13 -96.04 -83.73 193.25
CA THR A 13 -94.60 -83.61 192.96
C THR A 13 -94.16 -83.86 191.50
N ASP A 14 -94.98 -84.50 190.66
CA ASP A 14 -94.60 -84.82 189.27
C ASP A 14 -94.56 -83.60 188.32
N GLN A 15 -95.25 -82.50 188.68
CA GLN A 15 -95.34 -81.33 187.81
C GLN A 15 -94.07 -80.45 187.82
N LEU A 16 -93.22 -80.57 188.83
CA LEU A 16 -92.01 -79.76 188.98
C LEU A 16 -90.83 -80.26 188.13
N GLU A 17 -90.75 -81.57 187.86
CA GLU A 17 -89.61 -82.16 187.16
C GLU A 17 -89.69 -81.94 185.64
N LYS A 18 -90.91 -81.89 185.09
CA LYS A 18 -91.15 -81.64 183.66
C LYS A 18 -90.77 -80.22 183.22
N SER A 19 -91.11 -79.19 184.01
CA SER A 19 -90.75 -77.79 183.69
C SER A 19 -89.25 -77.53 183.68
N ARG A 20 -88.47 -78.34 184.41
CA ARG A 20 -87.02 -78.14 184.52
C ARG A 20 -86.27 -78.61 183.27
N GLN A 21 -86.73 -79.67 182.60
CA GLN A 21 -86.15 -80.16 181.34
C GLN A 21 -86.42 -79.20 180.17
N GLU A 22 -87.64 -78.66 180.06
CA GLU A 22 -87.99 -77.68 179.01
C GLU A 22 -87.15 -76.40 179.09
N GLN A 23 -86.82 -75.90 180.30
CA GLN A 23 -85.99 -74.71 180.45
C GLN A 23 -84.55 -74.88 179.97
N GLU A 24 -84.00 -76.10 180.05
CA GLU A 24 -82.60 -76.37 179.71
C GLU A 24 -82.40 -76.54 178.20
N GLU A 25 -83.41 -77.06 177.49
CA GLU A 25 -83.43 -77.20 176.03
C GLU A 25 -83.53 -75.82 175.34
N ILE A 26 -84.42 -74.94 175.81
CA ILE A 26 -84.57 -73.56 175.31
C ILE A 26 -83.27 -72.75 175.46
N ARG A 27 -82.47 -73.02 176.51
CA ARG A 27 -81.21 -72.29 176.72
C ARG A 27 -80.15 -72.67 175.68
N ARG A 28 -80.07 -73.95 175.28
CA ARG A 28 -79.10 -74.40 174.27
C ARG A 28 -79.41 -73.85 172.88
N GLU A 29 -80.68 -73.85 172.49
CA GLU A 29 -81.10 -73.29 171.20
C GLU A 29 -80.74 -71.80 171.07
N ARG A 30 -80.94 -71.00 172.14
CA ARG A 30 -80.52 -69.59 172.13
C ARG A 30 -79.02 -69.40 172.00
N GLU A 31 -78.20 -70.19 172.69
CA GLU A 31 -76.74 -70.07 172.60
C GLU A 31 -76.21 -70.44 171.21
N GLU A 32 -76.81 -71.42 170.54
CA GLU A 32 -76.44 -71.78 169.16
C GLU A 32 -76.88 -70.73 168.14
N GLU A 33 -78.06 -70.15 168.31
CA GLU A 33 -78.56 -69.08 167.44
C GLU A 33 -77.73 -67.79 167.59
N GLU A 34 -77.34 -67.42 168.82
CA GLU A 34 -76.49 -66.26 169.08
C GLU A 34 -75.09 -66.43 168.45
N LYS A 35 -74.52 -67.65 168.48
CA LYS A 35 -73.26 -67.96 167.78
C LYS A 35 -73.38 -67.84 166.26
N ARG A 36 -74.48 -68.32 165.67
CA ARG A 36 -74.75 -68.19 164.23
C ARG A 36 -74.86 -66.73 163.81
N ILE A 37 -75.62 -65.93 164.55
CA ILE A 37 -75.79 -64.49 164.27
C ILE A 37 -74.44 -63.77 164.32
N LYS A 38 -73.59 -64.10 165.30
CA LYS A 38 -72.27 -63.49 165.43
C LYS A 38 -71.33 -63.84 164.27
N GLN A 39 -71.35 -65.10 163.81
CA GLN A 39 -70.55 -65.53 162.65
C GLN A 39 -71.01 -64.86 161.35
N GLU A 40 -72.32 -64.78 161.10
CA GLU A 40 -72.86 -64.07 159.92
C GLU A 40 -72.49 -62.58 159.93
N TYR A 41 -72.47 -61.95 161.11
CA TYR A 41 -72.06 -60.54 161.22
C TYR A 41 -70.58 -60.33 160.90
N GLU A 42 -69.68 -61.19 161.41
CA GLU A 42 -68.25 -61.13 161.09
C GLU A 42 -67.94 -61.38 159.61
N GLU A 43 -68.62 -62.31 158.95
CA GLU A 43 -68.45 -62.55 157.52
C GLU A 43 -68.88 -61.35 156.67
N LYS A 44 -70.04 -60.75 156.97
CA LYS A 44 -70.50 -59.53 156.29
C LYS A 44 -69.49 -58.39 156.40
N LEU A 45 -68.87 -58.23 157.58
CA LEU A 45 -67.89 -57.17 157.83
C LEU A 45 -66.58 -57.38 157.03
N LYS A 46 -66.15 -58.63 156.86
CA LYS A 46 -65.01 -58.98 155.99
C LYS A 46 -65.34 -58.76 154.51
N GLU A 47 -66.56 -59.09 154.09
CA GLU A 47 -66.99 -58.91 152.71
C GLU A 47 -67.08 -57.42 152.32
N THR A 48 -67.58 -56.56 153.21
CA THR A 48 -67.62 -55.11 152.99
C THR A 48 -66.23 -54.51 152.90
N ALA A 49 -65.33 -54.85 153.83
CA ALA A 49 -63.94 -54.37 153.80
C ALA A 49 -63.20 -54.81 152.51
N LYS A 50 -63.45 -56.04 152.03
CA LYS A 50 -62.88 -56.52 150.77
C LYS A 50 -63.40 -55.72 149.57
N LYS A 51 -64.72 -55.49 149.48
CA LYS A 51 -65.34 -54.69 148.40
C LYS A 51 -64.79 -53.27 148.36
N GLU A 52 -64.71 -52.60 149.50
CA GLU A 52 -64.14 -51.25 149.61
C GLU A 52 -62.68 -51.21 149.13
N SER A 53 -61.87 -52.22 149.48
CA SER A 53 -60.46 -52.30 149.03
C SER A 53 -60.33 -52.54 147.52
N GLU A 54 -61.20 -53.36 146.94
CA GLU A 54 -61.23 -53.64 145.49
C GLU A 54 -61.71 -52.41 144.71
N GLU A 55 -62.70 -51.67 145.22
CA GLU A 55 -63.17 -50.42 144.64
C GLU A 55 -62.09 -49.34 144.69
N ALA A 56 -61.40 -49.16 145.82
CA ALA A 56 -60.28 -48.23 145.94
C ALA A 56 -59.14 -48.58 144.96
N TYR A 57 -58.85 -49.88 144.77
CA TYR A 57 -57.84 -50.33 143.81
C TYR A 57 -58.27 -50.10 142.36
N LYS A 58 -59.54 -50.36 142.02
CA LYS A 58 -60.11 -50.05 140.70
C LYS A 58 -60.04 -48.56 140.38
N GLN A 59 -60.38 -47.71 141.34
CA GLN A 59 -60.32 -46.25 141.17
C GLN A 59 -58.89 -45.80 140.86
N LYS A 60 -57.90 -46.30 141.61
CA LYS A 60 -56.49 -45.97 141.40
C LYS A 60 -55.95 -46.40 140.02
N ILE A 61 -56.42 -47.54 139.50
CA ILE A 61 -56.08 -47.97 138.13
C ILE A 61 -56.69 -47.03 137.08
N GLU A 62 -57.93 -46.59 137.28
CA GLU A 62 -58.59 -45.71 136.32
C GLU A 62 -57.93 -44.32 136.28
N ASP A 63 -57.55 -43.77 137.43
CA ASP A 63 -56.80 -42.50 137.51
C ASP A 63 -55.46 -42.60 136.77
N LEU A 64 -54.70 -43.69 136.95
CA LEU A 64 -53.45 -43.93 136.20
C LEU A 64 -53.68 -44.05 134.68
N ARG A 65 -54.80 -44.67 134.26
CA ARG A 65 -55.17 -44.76 132.84
C ARG A 65 -55.56 -43.39 132.27
N GLN A 66 -56.19 -42.52 133.06
CA GLN A 66 -56.50 -41.16 132.64
C GLN A 66 -55.23 -40.32 132.50
N GLU A 67 -54.30 -40.38 133.46
CA GLU A 67 -53.01 -39.70 133.37
C GLU A 67 -52.19 -40.15 132.16
N PHE A 68 -52.16 -41.46 131.88
CA PHE A 68 -51.45 -41.98 130.71
C PHE A 68 -52.07 -41.52 129.39
N ARG A 69 -53.40 -41.52 129.29
CA ARG A 69 -54.13 -40.98 128.12
C ARG A 69 -53.85 -39.48 127.93
N ALA A 70 -53.89 -38.69 129.00
CA ALA A 70 -53.58 -37.26 128.93
C ALA A 70 -52.15 -37.00 128.45
N LYS A 71 -51.15 -37.76 128.94
CA LYS A 71 -49.76 -37.67 128.46
C LYS A 71 -49.62 -38.04 126.98
N GLN A 72 -50.30 -39.09 126.53
CA GLN A 72 -50.28 -39.47 125.12
C GLN A 72 -50.90 -38.40 124.22
N GLU A 73 -52.01 -37.79 124.63
CA GLU A 73 -52.64 -36.69 123.89
C GLU A 73 -51.74 -35.43 123.84
N GLU A 74 -51.05 -35.10 124.93
CA GLU A 74 -50.10 -33.99 124.97
C GLU A 74 -48.89 -34.23 124.07
N GLU A 75 -48.32 -35.45 124.11
CA GLU A 75 -47.22 -35.85 123.25
C GLU A 75 -47.63 -35.84 121.76
N GLU A 76 -48.85 -36.29 121.45
CA GLU A 76 -49.37 -36.26 120.08
C GLU A 76 -49.57 -34.82 119.59
N LYS A 77 -50.11 -33.91 120.44
CA LYS A 77 -50.23 -32.49 120.11
C LYS A 77 -48.88 -31.85 119.85
N LEU A 78 -47.87 -32.17 120.67
CA LEU A 78 -46.50 -31.67 120.46
C LEU A 78 -45.93 -32.16 119.13
N ARG A 79 -46.04 -33.47 118.83
CA ARG A 79 -45.59 -34.04 117.55
C ARG A 79 -46.32 -33.44 116.34
N ARG A 80 -47.62 -33.16 116.45
CA ARG A 80 -48.38 -32.48 115.38
C ARG A 80 -47.85 -31.06 115.14
N LYS A 81 -47.62 -30.29 116.21
CA LYS A 81 -47.06 -28.94 116.10
C LYS A 81 -45.66 -28.94 115.49
N GLU A 82 -44.79 -29.87 115.89
CA GLU A 82 -43.46 -30.02 115.29
C GLU A 82 -43.51 -30.36 113.80
N ARG A 83 -44.46 -31.22 113.38
CA ARG A 83 -44.67 -31.54 111.96
C ARG A 83 -45.16 -30.32 111.18
N GLU A 84 -46.13 -29.58 111.70
CA GLU A 84 -46.65 -28.36 111.06
C GLU A 84 -45.54 -27.30 110.91
N GLU A 85 -44.74 -27.08 111.95
CA GLU A 85 -43.60 -26.15 111.88
C GLU A 85 -42.53 -26.63 110.88
N ALA A 86 -42.27 -27.93 110.80
CA ALA A 86 -41.33 -28.50 109.83
C ALA A 86 -41.85 -28.36 108.38
N GLU A 87 -43.14 -28.61 108.14
CA GLU A 87 -43.78 -28.42 106.84
C GLU A 87 -43.79 -26.95 106.42
N GLU A 88 -44.05 -26.02 107.35
CA GLU A 88 -44.01 -24.59 107.06
C GLU A 88 -42.58 -24.12 106.71
N ARG A 89 -41.57 -24.60 107.45
CA ARG A 89 -40.15 -24.34 107.12
C ARG A 89 -39.77 -24.91 105.76
N PHE A 90 -40.21 -26.12 105.45
CA PHE A 90 -39.96 -26.76 104.16
C PHE A 90 -40.63 -26.00 103.01
N LYS A 91 -41.89 -25.57 103.19
CA LYS A 91 -42.61 -24.76 102.21
C LYS A 91 -41.91 -23.42 101.94
N LYS A 92 -41.50 -22.71 102.99
CA LYS A 92 -40.72 -21.46 102.86
C LYS A 92 -39.41 -21.69 102.11
N SER A 93 -38.70 -22.77 102.42
CA SER A 93 -37.46 -23.13 101.71
C SER A 93 -37.68 -23.38 100.22
N ILE A 94 -38.74 -24.11 99.84
CA ILE A 94 -39.09 -24.32 98.43
C ILE A 94 -39.43 -23.00 97.74
N GLU A 95 -40.22 -22.13 98.37
CA GLU A 95 -40.58 -20.83 97.80
C GLU A 95 -39.32 -19.98 97.56
N THR A 96 -38.39 -19.93 98.51
CA THR A 96 -37.10 -19.24 98.33
C THR A 96 -36.27 -19.82 97.19
N ILE A 97 -36.17 -21.15 97.10
CA ILE A 97 -35.45 -21.81 96.00
C ILE A 97 -36.12 -21.50 94.65
N GLN A 98 -37.45 -21.46 94.59
CA GLN A 98 -38.18 -21.12 93.36
C GLN A 98 -37.98 -19.66 92.96
N THR A 99 -37.98 -18.72 93.90
CA THR A 99 -37.72 -17.30 93.59
C THR A 99 -36.28 -17.09 93.14
N GLU A 100 -35.30 -17.70 93.80
CA GLU A 100 -33.89 -17.66 93.39
C GLU A 100 -33.69 -18.23 91.98
N ASN A 101 -34.27 -19.39 91.69
CA ASN A 101 -34.22 -19.99 90.34
C ASN A 101 -34.87 -19.10 89.28
N ARG A 102 -35.98 -18.41 89.59
CA ARG A 102 -36.61 -17.46 88.66
C ARG A 102 -35.70 -16.27 88.38
N MET A 103 -35.11 -15.70 89.44
CA MET A 103 -34.17 -14.57 89.30
C MET A 103 -32.93 -14.96 88.50
N GLN A 104 -32.37 -16.15 88.75
CA GLN A 104 -31.21 -16.65 88.02
C GLN A 104 -31.52 -16.88 86.53
N ARG A 105 -32.68 -17.49 86.21
CA ARG A 105 -33.12 -17.65 84.82
C ARG A 105 -33.27 -16.32 84.11
N GLN A 106 -33.84 -15.32 84.79
CA GLN A 106 -34.01 -13.99 84.21
C GLN A 106 -32.67 -13.27 84.01
N GLN A 107 -31.71 -13.44 84.93
CA GLN A 107 -30.35 -12.93 84.76
C GLN A 107 -29.63 -13.59 83.60
N ASP A 108 -29.69 -14.93 83.48
CA ASP A 108 -29.10 -15.68 82.38
C ASP A 108 -29.72 -15.29 81.02
N GLU A 109 -31.04 -15.09 80.98
CA GLU A 109 -31.74 -14.66 79.77
C GLU A 109 -31.34 -13.23 79.36
N ASN A 110 -31.24 -12.31 80.32
CA ASN A 110 -30.74 -10.96 80.07
C ASN A 110 -29.29 -10.95 79.61
N LEU A 111 -28.43 -11.79 80.20
CA LEU A 111 -27.03 -11.92 79.79
C LEU A 111 -26.93 -12.45 78.36
N ARG A 112 -27.66 -13.52 78.02
CA ARG A 112 -27.72 -14.06 76.65
C ARG A 112 -28.24 -13.04 75.64
N ARG A 113 -29.21 -12.20 76.04
CA ARG A 113 -29.72 -11.13 75.19
C ARG A 113 -28.65 -10.06 74.94
N ALA A 114 -27.97 -9.60 75.98
CA ALA A 114 -26.88 -8.65 75.87
C ALA A 114 -25.70 -9.19 75.02
N GLU A 115 -25.36 -10.47 75.17
CA GLU A 115 -24.34 -11.13 74.34
C GLU A 115 -24.73 -11.18 72.86
N ARG A 116 -26.00 -11.48 72.55
CA ARG A 116 -26.51 -11.47 71.17
C ARG A 116 -26.46 -10.07 70.57
N GLU A 117 -26.94 -9.06 71.29
CA GLU A 117 -26.91 -7.67 70.84
C GLU A 117 -25.47 -7.20 70.60
N ALA A 118 -24.54 -7.51 71.51
CA ALA A 118 -23.12 -7.19 71.32
C ALA A 118 -22.47 -7.95 70.14
N ALA A 119 -22.87 -9.20 69.89
CA ALA A 119 -22.40 -9.96 68.74
C ALA A 119 -22.93 -9.40 67.41
N GLU A 120 -24.20 -9.01 67.36
CA GLU A 120 -24.82 -8.34 66.22
C GLU A 120 -24.17 -6.98 65.94
N GLU A 121 -23.89 -6.18 66.97
CA GLU A 121 -23.20 -4.90 66.83
C GLU A 121 -21.79 -5.06 66.26
N ARG A 122 -21.02 -6.06 66.75
CA ARG A 122 -19.70 -6.40 66.21
C ARG A 122 -19.78 -6.83 64.75
N TYR A 123 -20.77 -7.64 64.40
CA TYR A 123 -20.98 -8.10 63.04
C TYR A 123 -21.34 -6.95 62.11
N MET A 124 -22.24 -6.06 62.52
CA MET A 124 -22.63 -4.88 61.76
C MET A 124 -21.44 -3.92 61.54
N LYS A 125 -20.65 -3.67 62.59
CA LYS A 125 -19.44 -2.85 62.49
C LYS A 125 -18.40 -3.46 61.54
N SER A 126 -18.27 -4.79 61.54
CA SER A 126 -17.39 -5.50 60.59
C SER A 126 -17.88 -5.36 59.15
N ILE A 127 -19.19 -5.46 58.91
CA ILE A 127 -19.77 -5.25 57.57
C ILE A 127 -19.54 -3.82 57.10
N GLU A 128 -19.75 -2.84 57.97
CA GLU A 128 -19.57 -1.43 57.64
C GLU A 128 -18.11 -1.12 57.29
N MET A 129 -17.15 -1.65 58.05
CA MET A 129 -15.73 -1.57 57.75
C MET A 129 -15.39 -2.20 56.40
N MET A 130 -15.89 -3.41 56.11
CA MET A 130 -15.70 -4.08 54.83
C MET A 130 -16.27 -3.28 53.65
N ARG A 131 -17.45 -2.66 53.83
CA ARG A 131 -18.05 -1.79 52.81
C ARG A 131 -17.21 -0.55 52.57
N GLN A 132 -16.69 0.07 53.62
CA GLN A 132 -15.83 1.25 53.51
C GLN A 132 -14.51 0.89 52.82
N GLU A 133 -13.85 -0.19 53.23
CA GLU A 133 -12.62 -0.67 52.57
C GLU A 133 -12.86 -1.00 51.10
N HIS A 134 -13.97 -1.65 50.76
CA HIS A 134 -14.30 -1.94 49.37
C HIS A 134 -14.50 -0.66 48.56
N LYS A 135 -15.20 0.34 49.12
CA LYS A 135 -15.40 1.64 48.49
C LYS A 135 -14.07 2.38 48.28
N GLU A 136 -13.20 2.41 49.28
CA GLU A 136 -11.87 3.01 49.17
C GLU A 136 -11.00 2.28 48.12
N GLN A 137 -11.10 0.95 48.02
CA GLN A 137 -10.42 0.19 46.98
C GLN A 137 -10.96 0.51 45.58
N GLN A 138 -12.27 0.69 45.43
CA GLN A 138 -12.89 1.10 44.16
C GLN A 138 -12.41 2.50 43.76
N GLU A 139 -12.45 3.47 44.67
CA GLU A 139 -11.96 4.83 44.40
C GLU A 139 -10.46 4.86 44.05
N ARG A 140 -9.63 4.04 44.72
CA ARG A 140 -8.20 3.87 44.37
C ARG A 140 -8.01 3.22 43.00
N ALA A 141 -8.83 2.25 42.64
CA ALA A 141 -8.78 1.60 41.33
C ALA A 141 -9.20 2.56 40.21
N GLU A 142 -10.27 3.32 40.41
CA GLU A 142 -10.75 4.33 39.47
C GLU A 142 -9.72 5.45 39.26
N THR A 143 -9.12 5.97 40.34
CA THR A 143 -8.06 6.97 40.25
C THR A 143 -6.82 6.45 39.52
N MET A 144 -6.38 5.22 39.80
CA MET A 144 -5.29 4.60 39.04
C MET A 144 -5.62 4.40 37.56
N PHE A 145 -6.85 4.00 37.25
CA PHE A 145 -7.32 3.80 35.89
C PHE A 145 -7.35 5.13 35.11
N ASN A 146 -7.93 6.18 35.71
CA ASN A 146 -7.98 7.52 35.12
C ASN A 146 -6.58 8.10 34.90
N ASN A 147 -5.65 7.90 35.85
CA ASN A 147 -4.27 8.32 35.69
C ASN A 147 -3.57 7.59 34.53
N ARG A 148 -3.83 6.29 34.33
CA ARG A 148 -3.29 5.54 33.18
C ARG A 148 -3.85 6.04 31.86
N ILE A 149 -5.14 6.37 31.80
CA ILE A 149 -5.76 6.95 30.60
C ILE A 149 -5.07 8.28 30.26
N GLN A 150 -4.95 9.19 31.24
CA GLN A 150 -4.31 10.48 31.01
C GLN A 150 -2.84 10.33 30.57
N GLU A 151 -2.11 9.36 31.15
CA GLU A 151 -0.73 9.11 30.76
C GLU A 151 -0.63 8.53 29.34
N GLU A 152 -1.53 7.62 28.95
CA GLU A 152 -1.62 7.15 27.57
C GLU A 152 -1.96 8.27 26.59
N GLU A 153 -2.89 9.16 26.95
CA GLU A 153 -3.25 10.31 26.12
C GLU A 153 -2.05 11.23 25.91
N ARG A 154 -1.31 11.58 26.98
CA ARG A 154 -0.08 12.37 26.87
C ARG A 154 0.97 11.68 26.00
N ARG A 155 1.13 10.37 26.13
CA ARG A 155 2.06 9.60 25.28
C ARG A 155 1.63 9.63 23.81
N ARG A 156 0.34 9.48 23.52
CA ARG A 156 -0.20 9.55 22.15
C ARG A 156 -0.02 10.94 21.55
N GLU A 157 -0.27 11.99 22.32
CA GLU A 157 -0.04 13.38 21.88
C GLU A 157 1.43 13.63 21.58
N GLN A 158 2.34 13.15 22.44
CA GLN A 158 3.78 13.26 22.23
C GLN A 158 4.23 12.46 20.99
N ASP A 159 3.78 11.21 20.83
CA ASP A 159 4.07 10.39 19.64
C ASP A 159 3.49 11.01 18.36
N GLU A 160 2.33 11.65 18.42
CA GLU A 160 1.77 12.39 17.29
C GLU A 160 2.60 13.63 16.96
N LYS A 161 3.04 14.37 17.98
CA LYS A 161 3.91 15.53 17.79
C LYS A 161 5.25 15.14 17.19
N ASP A 162 5.89 14.10 17.70
CA ASP A 162 7.17 13.60 17.19
C ASP A 162 7.04 13.13 15.72
N ARG A 163 5.93 12.46 15.38
CA ARG A 163 5.62 12.10 13.98
C ARG A 163 5.36 13.32 13.09
N ARG A 164 4.77 14.40 13.62
CA ARG A 164 4.60 15.65 12.87
C ARG A 164 5.95 16.33 12.63
N GLU A 165 6.79 16.43 13.66
CA GLU A 165 8.15 16.98 13.54
C GLU A 165 9.01 16.17 12.56
N GLU A 166 8.93 14.84 12.59
CA GLU A 166 9.62 13.98 11.62
C GLU A 166 9.13 14.24 10.18
N ARG A 167 7.82 14.37 9.97
CA ARG A 167 7.25 14.71 8.65
C ARG A 167 7.73 16.07 8.17
N GLU A 168 7.74 17.09 9.03
CA GLU A 168 8.22 18.42 8.71
C GLU A 168 9.72 18.40 8.33
N GLN A 169 10.55 17.67 9.07
CA GLN A 169 11.98 17.52 8.76
C GLN A 169 12.20 16.81 7.41
N VAL A 170 11.40 15.77 7.13
CA VAL A 170 11.45 15.05 5.85
C VAL A 170 11.01 15.96 4.71
N GLU A 171 9.90 16.68 4.86
CA GLU A 171 9.42 17.66 3.88
C GLU A 171 10.43 18.78 3.63
N GLU A 172 11.07 19.31 4.68
CA GLU A 172 12.12 20.32 4.55
C GLU A 172 13.34 19.75 3.80
N THR A 173 13.71 18.50 4.08
CA THR A 173 14.79 17.81 3.36
C THR A 173 14.46 17.64 1.88
N TYR A 174 13.22 17.23 1.54
CA TYR A 174 12.78 17.15 0.15
C TYR A 174 12.75 18.52 -0.52
N ARG A 175 12.28 19.56 0.17
CA ARG A 175 12.27 20.94 -0.34
C ARG A 175 13.68 21.42 -0.67
N ARG A 176 14.65 21.23 0.23
CA ARG A 176 16.05 21.60 -0.02
C ARG A 176 16.64 20.86 -1.23
N LYS A 177 16.32 19.55 -1.39
CA LYS A 177 16.76 18.78 -2.56
C LYS A 177 16.15 19.31 -3.85
N ILE A 178 14.87 19.67 -3.85
CA ILE A 178 14.21 20.25 -5.02
C ILE A 178 14.85 21.61 -5.36
N GLU A 179 15.05 22.49 -4.38
CA GLU A 179 15.71 23.78 -4.58
C GLU A 179 17.14 23.63 -5.11
N GLU A 180 17.90 22.64 -4.63
CA GLU A 180 19.25 22.34 -5.12
C GLU A 180 19.22 21.85 -6.57
N VAL A 181 18.29 20.97 -6.92
CA VAL A 181 18.09 20.49 -8.30
C VAL A 181 17.69 21.64 -9.23
N GLU A 182 16.76 22.51 -8.81
CA GLU A 182 16.35 23.68 -9.58
C GLU A 182 17.49 24.67 -9.78
N LYS A 183 18.30 24.90 -8.74
CA LYS A 183 19.48 25.77 -8.83
C LYS A 183 20.53 25.19 -9.78
N ASN A 184 20.75 23.88 -9.72
CA ASN A 184 21.67 23.19 -10.62
C ASN A 184 21.17 23.24 -12.07
N PHE A 185 19.87 23.04 -12.29
CA PHE A 185 19.25 23.13 -13.61
C PHE A 185 19.36 24.56 -14.17
N LYS A 186 19.01 25.59 -13.39
CA LYS A 186 19.18 27.00 -13.78
C LYS A 186 20.64 27.35 -14.07
N ASN A 187 21.59 26.84 -13.28
CA ASN A 187 23.01 27.06 -13.54
C ASN A 187 23.47 26.38 -14.83
N GLN A 188 23.00 25.16 -15.13
CA GLN A 188 23.28 24.49 -16.40
C GLN A 188 22.71 25.28 -17.57
N GLU A 189 21.43 25.69 -17.49
CA GLU A 189 20.77 26.49 -18.52
C GLU A 189 21.48 27.83 -18.73
N ASN A 190 21.87 28.53 -17.66
CA ASN A 190 22.63 29.77 -17.71
C ASN A 190 24.04 29.58 -18.32
N ASN A 191 24.71 28.46 -18.00
CA ASN A 191 26.02 28.14 -18.57
C ASN A 191 25.92 27.80 -20.06
N GLU A 192 24.89 27.06 -20.47
CA GLU A 192 24.62 26.75 -21.87
C GLU A 192 24.24 28.00 -22.67
N THR A 193 23.35 28.84 -22.14
CA THR A 193 23.00 30.12 -22.77
C THR A 193 24.19 31.07 -22.84
N ALA A 194 25.01 31.20 -21.79
CA ALA A 194 26.23 31.99 -21.83
C ALA A 194 27.24 31.46 -22.85
N ARG A 195 27.37 30.13 -22.98
CA ARG A 195 28.21 29.50 -23.99
C ARG A 195 27.70 29.78 -25.40
N LEU A 196 26.40 29.64 -25.64
CA LEU A 196 25.77 29.93 -26.92
C LEU A 196 25.90 31.41 -27.29
N ILE A 197 25.69 32.33 -26.34
CA ILE A 197 25.88 33.78 -26.55
C ILE A 197 27.33 34.09 -26.89
N LYS A 198 28.30 33.49 -26.18
CA LYS A 198 29.73 33.67 -26.47
C LYS A 198 30.09 33.12 -27.86
N GLU A 199 29.59 31.94 -28.22
CA GLU A 199 29.80 31.36 -29.55
C GLU A 199 29.17 32.23 -30.65
N MET A 200 27.98 32.80 -30.41
CA MET A 200 27.36 33.75 -31.34
C MET A 200 28.15 35.05 -31.46
N GLN A 201 28.63 35.63 -30.36
CA GLN A 201 29.46 36.83 -30.38
C GLN A 201 30.81 36.59 -31.05
N ASP A 202 31.43 35.43 -30.80
CA ASP A 202 32.67 35.02 -31.45
C ASP A 202 32.47 34.75 -32.95
N ARG A 203 31.30 34.25 -33.35
CA ARG A 203 30.91 34.14 -34.78
C ARG A 203 30.67 35.51 -35.38
N GLU A 204 29.88 36.38 -34.73
CA GLU A 204 29.59 37.72 -35.21
C GLU A 204 30.86 38.58 -35.31
N ASN A 205 31.80 38.47 -34.37
CA ASN A 205 33.08 39.17 -34.43
C ASN A 205 33.99 38.60 -35.52
N ARG A 206 33.99 37.27 -35.72
CA ARG A 206 34.68 36.63 -36.86
C ARG A 206 34.09 37.07 -38.18
N ASP A 207 32.77 37.12 -38.29
CA ASP A 207 32.04 37.54 -39.48
C ASP A 207 32.21 39.04 -39.73
N LYS A 208 32.24 39.89 -38.69
CA LYS A 208 32.55 41.32 -38.84
C LYS A 208 33.99 41.55 -39.29
N LYS A 209 34.95 40.81 -38.73
CA LYS A 209 36.37 40.90 -39.13
C LYS A 209 36.57 40.38 -40.55
N ALA A 210 35.96 39.24 -40.88
CA ALA A 210 35.95 38.66 -42.21
C ALA A 210 35.24 39.58 -43.20
N ASN A 211 34.09 40.17 -42.86
CA ASN A 211 33.37 41.11 -43.72
C ASN A 211 34.12 42.43 -43.90
N LEU A 212 34.88 42.90 -42.89
CA LEU A 212 35.73 44.09 -43.04
C LEU A 212 36.95 43.80 -43.92
N GLU A 213 37.56 42.62 -43.79
CA GLU A 213 38.63 42.16 -44.67
C GLU A 213 38.10 41.89 -46.09
N PHE A 214 36.92 41.30 -46.22
CA PHE A 214 36.21 41.05 -47.48
C PHE A 214 35.74 42.33 -48.14
N ALA A 215 35.33 43.36 -47.37
CA ALA A 215 34.98 44.68 -47.91
C ALA A 215 36.22 45.40 -48.47
N LYS A 216 37.37 45.33 -47.76
CA LYS A 216 38.65 45.85 -48.26
C LYS A 216 39.11 45.10 -49.51
N GLN A 217 38.98 43.77 -49.52
CA GLN A 217 39.26 42.93 -50.68
C GLN A 217 38.29 43.19 -51.84
N ILE A 218 37.00 43.45 -51.58
CA ILE A 218 36.00 43.83 -52.58
C ILE A 218 36.30 45.21 -53.15
N GLU A 219 36.82 46.16 -52.37
CA GLU A 219 37.20 47.48 -52.88
C GLU A 219 38.45 47.39 -53.79
N GLU A 220 39.43 46.55 -53.42
CA GLU A 220 40.55 46.18 -54.29
C GLU A 220 40.10 45.39 -55.54
N LEU A 221 39.20 44.43 -55.38
CA LEU A 221 38.63 43.61 -56.46
C LEU A 221 37.70 44.43 -57.34
N LYS A 222 37.03 45.48 -56.85
CA LYS A 222 36.24 46.42 -57.68
C LYS A 222 37.16 47.28 -58.53
N LYS A 223 38.31 47.70 -58.01
CA LYS A 223 39.36 48.36 -58.81
C LYS A 223 39.96 47.42 -59.86
N LYS A 224 40.15 46.13 -59.55
CA LYS A 224 40.60 45.11 -60.51
C LYS A 224 39.50 44.67 -61.50
N ASN A 225 38.24 44.58 -61.06
CA ASN A 225 37.08 44.26 -61.89
C ASN A 225 36.75 45.38 -62.85
N ALA A 226 36.95 46.66 -62.52
CA ALA A 226 36.80 47.73 -63.51
C ALA A 226 37.75 47.56 -64.72
N LEU A 227 38.92 46.94 -64.52
CA LEU A 227 39.83 46.54 -65.60
C LEU A 227 39.41 45.21 -66.28
N SER A 228 38.89 44.24 -65.52
CA SER A 228 38.56 42.89 -66.02
C SER A 228 37.14 42.75 -66.61
N GLN A 229 36.21 43.66 -66.27
CA GLN A 229 34.85 43.70 -66.83
C GLN A 229 34.87 44.03 -68.34
N GLN A 230 35.93 44.69 -68.82
CA GLN A 230 36.16 44.93 -70.25
C GLN A 230 36.63 43.66 -70.98
N GLU A 231 37.03 42.61 -70.26
CA GLU A 231 37.57 41.35 -70.78
C GLU A 231 36.57 40.18 -70.64
N VAL A 232 35.71 40.19 -69.62
CA VAL A 232 34.64 39.19 -69.44
C VAL A 232 33.47 39.40 -70.41
N ASP A 233 33.20 40.62 -70.86
CA ASP A 233 32.21 40.86 -71.93
C ASP A 233 32.66 40.35 -73.33
N ARG A 234 33.90 39.85 -73.45
CA ARG A 234 34.40 39.08 -74.61
C ARG A 234 34.25 37.57 -74.47
N LEU A 235 33.86 37.04 -73.31
CA LEU A 235 33.72 35.61 -73.02
C LEU A 235 32.26 35.23 -72.71
N LYS A 236 31.32 35.67 -73.56
CA LYS A 236 29.91 35.26 -73.50
C LYS A 236 29.68 33.93 -74.24
N LYS A 237 29.04 32.98 -73.52
CA LYS A 237 28.33 31.77 -73.98
C LYS A 237 29.13 30.82 -74.90
N LYS A 238 29.85 29.85 -74.32
CA LYS A 238 30.03 28.56 -74.98
C LYS A 238 28.85 27.68 -74.60
N VAL A 239 28.10 27.26 -75.60
CA VAL A 239 27.00 26.32 -75.45
C VAL A 239 27.45 25.08 -76.19
N ASP A 240 27.34 23.93 -75.54
CA ASP A 240 27.90 22.68 -76.02
C ASP A 240 26.84 21.77 -76.62
N CYS A 241 26.97 21.47 -77.91
CA CYS A 241 25.94 20.81 -78.73
C CYS A 241 26.51 20.22 -80.04
N PHE A 242 25.75 19.32 -80.65
CA PHE A 242 25.89 18.91 -82.04
C PHE A 242 25.19 19.88 -83.00
N SER A 243 25.61 19.91 -84.26
CA SER A 243 24.83 20.56 -85.32
C SER A 243 23.60 19.73 -85.68
N LEU A 244 22.51 20.41 -86.02
CA LEU A 244 21.21 19.80 -86.34
C LEU A 244 21.25 18.85 -87.55
N ASP A 245 22.15 19.10 -88.50
CA ASP A 245 22.34 18.31 -89.74
C ASP A 245 23.09 16.99 -89.51
N THR A 246 23.62 16.78 -88.31
CA THR A 246 24.36 15.57 -87.96
C THR A 246 23.45 14.35 -88.01
N ARG A 247 23.92 13.23 -88.57
CA ARG A 247 23.13 12.02 -88.76
C ARG A 247 23.48 10.95 -87.76
N VAL A 248 22.46 10.26 -87.28
CA VAL A 248 22.57 9.08 -86.42
C VAL A 248 21.76 7.93 -86.99
N GLN A 249 22.18 6.70 -86.71
CA GLN A 249 21.47 5.51 -87.15
C GLN A 249 20.48 5.05 -86.07
N LEU A 250 19.22 4.90 -86.42
CA LEU A 250 18.20 4.28 -85.56
C LEU A 250 18.35 2.76 -85.54
N ALA A 251 17.81 2.11 -84.50
CA ALA A 251 17.73 0.65 -84.39
C ALA A 251 16.97 -0.02 -85.54
N SER A 252 16.14 0.74 -86.27
CA SER A 252 15.49 0.30 -87.50
C SER A 252 16.44 0.20 -88.70
N GLY A 253 17.69 0.67 -88.56
CA GLY A 253 18.67 0.81 -89.64
C GLY A 253 18.55 2.11 -90.43
N LYS A 254 17.48 2.90 -90.21
CA LYS A 254 17.28 4.21 -90.87
C LYS A 254 18.26 5.24 -90.29
N PHE A 255 18.90 6.03 -91.15
CA PHE A 255 19.62 7.24 -90.74
C PHE A 255 18.65 8.43 -90.67
N VAL A 256 18.72 9.17 -89.57
CA VAL A 256 17.95 10.41 -89.34
C VAL A 256 18.88 11.53 -88.93
N GLU A 257 18.49 12.76 -89.26
CA GLU A 257 19.19 13.95 -88.77
C GLU A 257 18.82 14.19 -87.30
N MET A 258 19.77 14.70 -86.51
CA MET A 258 19.56 14.92 -85.08
C MET A 258 18.40 15.88 -84.81
N ALA A 259 18.10 16.80 -85.74
CA ALA A 259 16.90 17.65 -85.70
C ALA A 259 15.58 16.88 -85.54
N GLU A 260 15.50 15.66 -86.09
CA GLU A 260 14.31 14.81 -86.09
C GLU A 260 14.23 13.90 -84.85
N LEU A 261 15.26 13.87 -84.00
CA LEU A 261 15.30 12.97 -82.85
C LEU A 261 14.21 13.26 -81.83
N GLN A 262 13.66 12.17 -81.29
CA GLN A 262 12.68 12.19 -80.22
C GLN A 262 13.19 11.42 -79.00
N VAL A 263 12.72 11.83 -77.82
CA VAL A 263 12.92 11.03 -76.61
C VAL A 263 12.24 9.68 -76.80
N GLY A 264 12.95 8.60 -76.50
CA GLY A 264 12.54 7.22 -76.73
C GLY A 264 13.15 6.58 -77.99
N ASP A 265 13.69 7.37 -78.92
CA ASP A 265 14.40 6.82 -80.08
C ASP A 265 15.61 6.01 -79.63
N ARG A 266 15.80 4.83 -80.23
CA ARG A 266 16.98 4.01 -80.01
C ARG A 266 17.98 4.24 -81.13
N ILE A 267 19.11 4.87 -80.81
CA ILE A 267 20.15 5.25 -81.77
C ILE A 267 21.43 4.46 -81.52
N CYS A 268 22.27 4.33 -82.55
CA CYS A 268 23.54 3.65 -82.46
C CYS A 268 24.47 4.42 -81.52
N SER A 269 24.86 3.76 -80.43
CA SER A 269 25.64 4.35 -79.35
C SER A 269 27.05 3.82 -79.26
N ASN A 270 27.27 2.57 -79.65
CA ASN A 270 28.57 1.91 -79.61
C ASN A 270 28.55 0.64 -80.47
N ILE A 271 29.66 -0.10 -80.45
CA ILE A 271 29.76 -1.46 -80.99
C ILE A 271 30.14 -2.38 -79.84
N ARG A 272 29.40 -3.49 -79.71
CA ARG A 272 29.67 -4.51 -78.71
C ARG A 272 29.70 -5.88 -79.38
N ASN A 273 30.80 -6.61 -79.19
CA ASN A 273 31.02 -7.94 -79.79
C ASN A 273 30.88 -7.96 -81.34
N GLY A 274 31.21 -6.86 -82.03
CA GLY A 274 31.07 -6.75 -83.49
C GLY A 274 29.65 -6.44 -83.97
N GLU A 275 28.71 -6.18 -83.06
CA GLU A 275 27.35 -5.75 -83.39
C GLU A 275 27.09 -4.31 -82.94
N LEU A 276 26.27 -3.59 -83.71
CA LEU A 276 25.85 -2.23 -83.37
C LEU A 276 24.99 -2.23 -82.10
N GLU A 277 25.43 -1.49 -81.09
CA GLU A 277 24.72 -1.31 -79.83
C GLU A 277 23.82 -0.08 -79.89
N PHE A 278 22.51 -0.31 -79.78
CA PHE A 278 21.51 0.76 -79.81
C PHE A 278 21.02 1.15 -78.41
N SER A 279 21.18 2.43 -78.07
CA SER A 279 20.74 3.02 -76.82
C SER A 279 19.60 4.00 -77.02
N GLU A 280 18.65 3.98 -76.09
CA GLU A 280 17.54 4.94 -76.02
C GLU A 280 18.06 6.35 -75.70
N VAL A 281 17.56 7.35 -76.41
CA VAL A 281 17.63 8.77 -76.08
C VAL A 281 16.61 9.04 -74.97
N TYR A 282 17.07 9.24 -73.75
CA TYR A 282 16.17 9.39 -72.60
C TYR A 282 15.85 10.86 -72.27
N LEU A 283 16.64 11.80 -72.80
CA LEU A 283 16.49 13.22 -72.57
C LEU A 283 17.08 14.02 -73.72
N ILE A 284 16.33 14.98 -74.25
CA ILE A 284 16.88 16.07 -75.05
C ILE A 284 17.03 17.26 -74.09
N SER A 285 18.24 17.77 -73.94
CA SER A 285 18.59 18.81 -72.96
C SER A 285 18.20 20.19 -73.45
N HIS A 286 18.50 20.46 -74.72
CA HIS A 286 18.27 21.73 -75.38
C HIS A 286 18.26 21.50 -76.89
N LEU A 287 17.28 22.07 -77.60
CA LEU A 287 17.15 22.05 -79.05
C LEU A 287 16.67 23.42 -79.54
N GLY A 288 17.39 24.04 -80.47
CA GLY A 288 16.95 25.32 -81.00
C GLY A 288 17.88 25.98 -81.99
N HIS A 289 17.63 27.27 -82.21
CA HIS A 289 18.51 28.16 -82.95
C HIS A 289 18.86 29.35 -82.07
N TYR A 290 20.12 29.78 -82.07
CA TYR A 290 20.52 31.02 -81.38
C TYR A 290 20.29 32.22 -82.29
N ASP A 291 19.96 33.36 -81.67
CA ASP A 291 19.90 34.67 -82.34
C ASP A 291 21.28 35.16 -82.85
N HIS A 292 22.35 34.44 -82.51
CA HIS A 292 23.72 34.70 -82.89
C HIS A 292 24.41 33.43 -83.37
N PHE A 293 25.47 33.59 -84.16
CA PHE A 293 26.26 32.46 -84.64
C PHE A 293 27.04 31.78 -83.50
N LEU A 294 26.85 30.48 -83.37
CA LEU A 294 27.74 29.56 -82.65
C LEU A 294 28.99 29.29 -83.47
N THR A 295 30.12 29.18 -82.77
CA THR A 295 31.36 28.69 -83.36
C THR A 295 31.35 27.17 -83.33
N MET A 296 31.28 26.56 -84.50
CA MET A 296 31.32 25.11 -84.67
C MET A 296 32.69 24.68 -85.19
N ILE A 297 33.20 23.58 -84.66
CA ILE A 297 34.37 22.87 -85.16
C ILE A 297 33.87 21.77 -86.10
N LYS A 298 34.29 21.87 -87.35
CA LYS A 298 34.10 20.85 -88.36
C LYS A 298 35.39 20.04 -88.49
N ILE A 299 35.31 18.77 -88.15
CA ILE A 299 36.42 17.82 -88.22
C ILE A 299 36.24 17.00 -89.48
N GLU A 300 37.23 17.04 -90.36
CA GLU A 300 37.27 16.26 -91.59
C GLU A 300 38.31 15.15 -91.45
N PHE A 301 37.95 13.95 -91.91
CA PHE A 301 38.83 12.78 -91.83
C PHE A 301 38.62 11.88 -93.05
N THR A 302 39.65 11.10 -93.39
CA THR A 302 39.59 10.11 -94.44
C THR A 302 39.65 8.74 -93.81
N SER A 303 38.54 8.01 -93.90
CA SER A 303 38.39 6.64 -93.40
C SER A 303 39.36 5.68 -94.13
N SER A 304 39.60 4.51 -93.54
CA SER A 304 40.55 3.51 -94.08
C SER A 304 40.19 3.00 -95.48
N ASP A 305 38.93 3.14 -95.88
CA ASP A 305 38.40 2.83 -97.22
C ASP A 305 38.57 3.98 -98.23
N GLY A 306 39.21 5.09 -97.83
CA GLY A 306 39.45 6.26 -98.66
C GLY A 306 38.26 7.23 -98.75
N ARG A 307 37.17 6.97 -98.01
CA ARG A 307 36.01 7.87 -97.98
C ARG A 307 36.24 9.02 -97.02
N LYS A 308 35.83 10.22 -97.45
CA LYS A 308 35.85 11.41 -96.60
C LYS A 308 34.62 11.43 -95.70
N GLY A 309 34.86 11.57 -94.40
CA GLY A 309 33.84 11.79 -93.38
C GLY A 309 34.00 13.16 -92.74
N GLN A 310 32.93 13.64 -92.14
CA GLN A 310 32.94 14.90 -91.40
C GLN A 310 31.96 14.88 -90.24
N ILE A 311 32.31 15.54 -89.14
CA ILE A 311 31.42 15.82 -88.03
C ILE A 311 31.53 17.29 -87.62
N ARG A 312 30.41 17.89 -87.23
CA ARG A 312 30.31 19.28 -86.81
C ARG A 312 29.75 19.37 -85.40
N THR A 313 30.56 19.90 -84.49
CA THR A 313 30.21 20.05 -83.08
C THR A 313 30.66 21.41 -82.57
N THR A 314 30.23 21.81 -81.38
CA THR A 314 30.79 22.99 -80.72
C THR A 314 32.24 22.75 -80.27
N SER A 315 32.95 23.82 -79.90
CA SER A 315 34.38 23.75 -79.53
C SER A 315 34.71 22.78 -78.40
N THR A 316 33.78 22.64 -77.46
CA THR A 316 33.95 21.95 -76.18
C THR A 316 33.18 20.62 -76.14
N HIS A 317 32.60 20.21 -77.27
CA HIS A 317 31.98 18.90 -77.41
C HIS A 317 33.04 17.78 -77.33
N CYS A 318 32.68 16.67 -76.71
CA CYS A 318 33.58 15.58 -76.36
C CYS A 318 33.62 14.46 -77.42
N ILE A 319 34.80 14.19 -77.98
CA ILE A 319 35.05 13.14 -78.99
C ILE A 319 36.00 12.08 -78.42
N PHE A 320 35.81 10.82 -78.80
CA PHE A 320 36.66 9.72 -78.36
C PHE A 320 37.90 9.55 -79.24
N ARG A 321 39.06 9.47 -78.59
CA ARG A 321 40.35 9.09 -79.18
C ARG A 321 40.49 7.58 -79.36
N GLU A 322 41.56 7.15 -80.03
CA GLU A 322 41.87 5.72 -80.22
C GLU A 322 41.97 4.91 -78.92
N ASP A 323 42.34 5.55 -77.80
CA ASP A 323 42.46 4.95 -76.47
C ASP A 323 41.17 5.05 -75.63
N LEU A 324 40.06 5.48 -76.24
CA LEU A 324 38.78 5.78 -75.58
C LEU A 324 38.86 6.93 -74.56
N SER A 325 39.96 7.69 -74.53
CA SER A 325 40.00 8.95 -73.79
C SER A 325 39.15 10.00 -74.48
N VAL A 326 38.57 10.89 -73.67
CA VAL A 326 37.69 11.96 -74.15
C VAL A 326 38.52 13.21 -74.38
N LEU A 327 38.35 13.82 -75.55
CA LEU A 327 39.00 15.07 -75.94
C LEU A 327 37.95 16.08 -76.43
N TYR A 328 38.17 17.37 -76.16
CA TYR A 328 37.35 18.42 -76.77
C TYR A 328 37.63 18.58 -78.26
N ALA A 329 36.59 18.86 -79.03
CA ALA A 329 36.68 19.04 -80.48
C ALA A 329 37.71 20.11 -80.89
N GLN A 330 37.84 21.21 -80.14
CA GLN A 330 38.82 22.27 -80.40
C GLN A 330 40.28 21.84 -80.18
N ASP A 331 40.51 20.80 -79.39
CA ASP A 331 41.85 20.34 -78.99
C ASP A 331 42.36 19.21 -79.92
N VAL A 332 41.59 18.86 -80.95
CA VAL A 332 41.97 17.91 -81.99
C VAL A 332 43.08 18.52 -82.86
N ILE A 333 44.17 17.77 -83.05
CA ILE A 333 45.32 18.18 -83.86
C ILE A 333 45.31 17.39 -85.17
N PRO A 334 45.06 18.03 -86.33
CA PRO A 334 45.14 17.37 -87.64
C PRO A 334 46.51 16.73 -87.88
N GLY A 335 46.53 15.54 -88.48
CA GLY A 335 47.74 14.75 -88.73
C GLY A 335 48.29 13.97 -87.53
N GLU A 336 47.86 14.27 -86.30
CA GLU A 336 48.32 13.61 -85.08
C GLU A 336 47.20 12.87 -84.34
N THR A 337 46.06 13.54 -84.13
CA THR A 337 44.96 12.99 -83.36
C THR A 337 44.21 11.93 -84.18
N LYS A 338 44.03 10.76 -83.57
CA LYS A 338 43.18 9.69 -84.11
C LYS A 338 41.87 9.62 -83.35
N ILE A 339 40.77 9.66 -84.09
CA ILE A 339 39.40 9.54 -83.57
C ILE A 339 38.81 8.18 -83.96
N LEU A 340 37.83 7.69 -83.19
CA LEU A 340 37.16 6.43 -83.49
C LEU A 340 36.01 6.62 -84.48
N VAL A 341 36.09 5.93 -85.61
CA VAL A 341 35.12 5.98 -86.70
C VAL A 341 34.55 4.59 -86.97
N LEU A 342 33.24 4.50 -87.13
CA LEU A 342 32.49 3.33 -87.57
C LEU A 342 32.74 3.09 -89.07
N ASN A 343 33.30 1.92 -89.40
CA ASN A 343 33.52 1.50 -90.79
C ASN A 343 32.32 0.71 -91.35
N GLU A 344 32.40 0.28 -92.62
CA GLU A 344 31.34 -0.50 -93.27
C GLU A 344 31.15 -1.91 -92.70
N THR A 345 32.15 -2.46 -92.01
CA THR A 345 32.08 -3.79 -91.38
C THR A 345 31.53 -3.75 -89.96
N ASN A 346 31.00 -2.60 -89.53
CA ASN A 346 30.53 -2.33 -88.18
C ASN A 346 31.62 -2.53 -87.11
N GLU A 347 32.80 -1.98 -87.36
CA GLU A 347 33.90 -1.91 -86.41
C GLU A 347 34.31 -0.44 -86.17
N LEU A 348 34.67 -0.10 -84.93
CA LEU A 348 35.25 1.19 -84.60
C LEU A 348 36.75 1.14 -84.85
N ILE A 349 37.20 1.89 -85.84
CA ILE A 349 38.61 1.97 -86.22
C ILE A 349 39.17 3.36 -85.92
N PRO A 350 40.44 3.45 -85.50
CA PRO A 350 41.09 4.74 -85.30
C PRO A 350 41.48 5.35 -86.65
N VAL A 351 41.03 6.58 -86.90
CA VAL A 351 41.29 7.35 -88.12
C VAL A 351 41.97 8.67 -87.77
N VAL A 352 43.05 8.99 -88.49
CA VAL A 352 43.76 10.27 -88.35
C VAL A 352 42.90 11.40 -88.90
N VAL A 353 42.79 12.49 -88.16
CA VAL A 353 42.05 13.68 -88.60
C VAL A 353 42.85 14.41 -89.69
N ASP A 354 42.20 14.74 -90.81
CA ASP A 354 42.84 15.42 -91.94
C ASP A 354 42.87 16.94 -91.73
N ASN A 355 41.77 17.50 -91.25
CA ASN A 355 41.60 18.94 -91.14
C ASN A 355 40.62 19.33 -90.03
N LEU A 356 40.80 20.53 -89.50
CA LEU A 356 39.94 21.15 -88.52
C LEU A 356 39.56 22.54 -89.00
N ILE A 357 38.26 22.74 -89.27
CA ILE A 357 37.72 23.98 -89.83
C ILE A 357 36.79 24.61 -88.79
N ILE A 358 36.91 25.91 -88.60
CA ILE A 358 36.00 26.68 -87.75
C ILE A 358 34.90 27.27 -88.64
N GLU A 359 33.65 26.90 -88.37
CA GLU A 359 32.47 27.36 -89.10
C GLU A 359 31.46 28.03 -88.16
N LYS A 360 30.52 28.77 -88.75
CA LYS A 360 29.45 29.43 -88.02
C LYS A 360 28.13 28.72 -88.31
N ASP A 361 27.41 28.39 -87.25
CA ASP A 361 26.07 27.78 -87.32
C ASP A 361 25.15 28.48 -86.32
N THR A 362 23.84 28.36 -86.47
CA THR A 362 22.88 28.84 -85.49
C THR A 362 22.12 27.70 -84.83
N GLY A 363 22.01 26.55 -85.50
CA GLY A 363 21.28 25.39 -85.02
C GLY A 363 22.10 24.54 -84.07
N TYR A 364 21.45 24.03 -83.02
CA TYR A 364 22.11 23.16 -82.05
C TYR A 364 21.15 22.17 -81.40
N ILE A 365 21.71 21.02 -81.02
CA ILE A 365 21.03 20.01 -80.22
C ILE A 365 22.00 19.36 -79.24
N SER A 366 21.55 19.20 -77.99
CA SER A 366 22.20 18.35 -77.01
C SER A 366 21.17 17.37 -76.45
N PHE A 367 21.52 16.08 -76.47
CA PHE A 367 20.67 14.98 -76.00
C PHE A 367 21.53 13.91 -75.35
N PHE A 368 20.89 13.09 -74.52
CA PHE A 368 21.57 12.07 -73.73
C PHE A 368 20.99 10.69 -74.01
N THR A 369 21.89 9.75 -74.33
CA THR A 369 21.57 8.33 -74.43
C THR A 369 21.79 7.62 -73.08
N ARG A 370 21.10 6.50 -72.86
CA ARG A 370 21.33 5.66 -71.67
C ARG A 370 22.75 5.10 -71.60
N ALA A 371 23.41 4.90 -72.74
CA ALA A 371 24.83 4.52 -72.82
C ALA A 371 25.79 5.68 -72.54
N GLY A 372 25.35 6.92 -72.71
CA GLY A 372 26.19 8.12 -72.57
C GLY A 372 27.06 8.42 -73.80
N THR A 373 26.97 7.61 -74.85
CA THR A 373 27.70 7.76 -76.12
C THR A 373 26.76 7.71 -77.32
N VAL A 374 27.23 8.23 -78.45
CA VAL A 374 26.52 8.22 -79.74
C VAL A 374 27.50 8.05 -80.90
N ILE A 375 27.11 7.30 -81.93
CA ILE A 375 27.81 7.30 -83.21
C ILE A 375 27.11 8.30 -84.14
N ALA A 376 27.78 9.43 -84.38
CA ALA A 376 27.27 10.59 -85.11
C ALA A 376 28.12 10.83 -86.37
N ASN A 377 27.50 10.83 -87.56
CA ASN A 377 28.21 10.81 -88.85
C ASN A 377 29.36 9.78 -88.88
N ASN A 378 29.09 8.59 -88.32
CA ASN A 378 30.04 7.50 -88.15
C ASN A 378 31.19 7.79 -87.18
N VAL A 379 31.20 8.88 -86.42
CA VAL A 379 32.22 9.15 -85.39
C VAL A 379 31.66 8.81 -84.01
N LEU A 380 32.44 8.12 -83.18
CA LEU A 380 32.05 7.88 -81.79
C LEU A 380 32.27 9.16 -80.95
N CYS A 381 31.19 9.68 -80.39
CA CYS A 381 31.16 10.87 -79.56
C CYS A 381 30.55 10.58 -78.20
N SER A 382 30.91 11.40 -77.22
CA SER A 382 30.15 11.44 -75.97
C SER A 382 28.82 12.14 -76.22
N CYS A 383 27.77 11.72 -75.51
CA CYS A 383 26.54 12.52 -75.44
C CYS A 383 26.64 13.63 -74.39
N TYR A 384 27.76 13.71 -73.67
CA TYR A 384 27.98 14.70 -72.63
C TYR A 384 28.81 15.88 -73.12
N ASP A 385 28.49 17.02 -72.51
CA ASP A 385 28.84 18.37 -72.91
C ASP A 385 29.19 19.18 -71.66
N ASP A 386 30.13 20.14 -71.76
CA ASP A 386 30.61 21.07 -70.71
C ASP A 386 30.79 20.51 -69.28
N CYS A 387 31.61 19.47 -69.14
CA CYS A 387 31.99 18.93 -67.84
C CYS A 387 33.32 18.15 -67.94
N PRO A 388 33.97 17.73 -66.84
CA PRO A 388 35.34 17.22 -66.89
C PRO A 388 35.42 16.04 -67.86
N GLN A 389 36.55 15.93 -68.57
CA GLN A 389 36.87 14.92 -69.60
C GLN A 389 36.92 13.49 -69.02
N SER A 390 35.81 13.05 -68.45
CA SER A 390 35.61 11.78 -67.75
C SER A 390 34.18 11.34 -67.97
N GLN A 391 34.02 10.42 -68.93
CA GLN A 391 32.75 9.78 -69.23
C GLN A 391 32.10 9.18 -67.98
N ALA A 392 32.89 8.53 -67.11
CA ALA A 392 32.40 7.87 -65.89
C ALA A 392 31.84 8.86 -64.86
N LEU A 393 32.47 10.03 -64.72
CA LEU A 393 31.97 11.07 -63.82
C LEU A 393 30.64 11.62 -64.32
N MET A 394 30.50 11.79 -65.64
CA MET A 394 29.26 12.24 -66.25
C MET A 394 28.15 11.21 -66.16
N ASP A 395 28.47 9.93 -66.38
CA ASP A 395 27.52 8.84 -66.15
C ASP A 395 27.00 8.83 -64.71
N LEU A 396 27.86 9.10 -63.72
CA LEU A 396 27.47 9.19 -62.32
C LEU A 396 26.61 10.43 -62.05
N ALA A 397 27.01 11.60 -62.56
CA ALA A 397 26.28 12.85 -62.37
C ALA A 397 24.88 12.79 -62.97
N PHE A 398 24.72 12.13 -64.12
CA PHE A 398 23.43 11.97 -64.79
C PHE A 398 22.67 10.69 -64.38
N ALA A 399 23.24 9.83 -63.54
CA ALA A 399 22.58 8.62 -63.06
C ALA A 399 21.19 8.88 -62.43
N PRO A 400 20.98 9.94 -61.61
CA PRO A 400 19.67 10.21 -61.01
C PRO A 400 18.59 10.49 -62.06
N ILE A 401 18.84 11.39 -63.01
CA ILE A 401 17.87 11.69 -64.07
C ILE A 401 17.69 10.52 -65.04
N ARG A 402 18.76 9.76 -65.31
CA ARG A 402 18.72 8.55 -66.14
C ARG A 402 17.81 7.48 -65.52
N LEU A 403 17.81 7.35 -64.19
CA LEU A 403 16.90 6.43 -63.48
C LEU A 403 15.47 6.98 -63.43
N TRP A 404 15.31 8.27 -63.14
CA TRP A 404 13.99 8.93 -63.12
C TRP A 404 13.24 8.78 -64.44
N THR A 405 13.94 9.02 -65.55
CA THR A 405 13.39 8.93 -66.92
C THR A 405 13.12 7.51 -67.41
N LYS A 406 13.48 6.46 -66.63
CA LYS A 406 12.97 5.10 -66.90
C LYS A 406 11.50 4.96 -66.51
N VAL A 407 11.06 5.70 -65.51
CA VAL A 407 9.69 5.63 -64.96
C VAL A 407 8.84 6.77 -65.53
N PHE A 408 9.43 7.96 -65.67
CA PHE A 408 8.74 9.15 -66.17
C PHE A 408 9.48 9.70 -67.39
N PRO A 409 9.12 9.29 -68.62
CA PRO A 409 9.75 9.77 -69.83
C PRO A 409 9.77 11.30 -69.91
N SER A 410 10.90 11.87 -70.31
CA SER A 410 11.01 13.31 -70.50
C SER A 410 10.27 13.74 -71.77
N ASN A 411 9.47 14.79 -71.67
CA ASN A 411 8.86 15.45 -72.83
C ASN A 411 9.61 16.74 -73.21
N HIS A 412 10.80 16.97 -72.64
CA HIS A 412 11.58 18.17 -72.89
C HIS A 412 12.18 18.14 -74.29
N ARG A 413 11.75 19.09 -75.13
CA ARG A 413 12.29 19.35 -76.48
C ARG A 413 12.04 20.83 -76.80
N GLN A 414 12.63 21.68 -75.99
CA GLN A 414 12.48 23.13 -76.05
C GLN A 414 13.83 23.76 -76.36
N GLU A 415 13.81 25.08 -76.57
CA GLU A 415 14.98 25.94 -76.41
C GLU A 415 15.41 25.81 -74.93
N GLU A 416 15.27 26.74 -74.02
CA GLU A 416 15.57 26.57 -72.57
C GLU A 416 16.17 25.23 -72.05
N LEU A 417 17.44 25.26 -71.64
CA LEU A 417 18.14 24.10 -71.08
C LEU A 417 17.32 23.38 -69.99
N HIS A 418 17.21 22.05 -70.09
CA HIS A 418 16.45 21.24 -69.15
C HIS A 418 16.83 21.56 -67.69
N PRO A 419 15.86 21.75 -66.76
CA PRO A 419 16.12 22.23 -65.41
C PRO A 419 17.18 21.45 -64.62
N TYR A 420 17.25 20.14 -64.86
CA TYR A 420 18.28 19.28 -64.25
C TYR A 420 19.68 19.61 -64.77
N ALA A 421 19.85 19.75 -66.09
CA ALA A 421 21.12 20.11 -66.69
C ALA A 421 21.55 21.52 -66.25
N LYS A 422 20.61 22.47 -66.20
CA LYS A 422 20.83 23.83 -65.68
C LYS A 422 21.28 23.85 -64.21
N THR A 423 20.74 22.95 -63.39
CA THR A 423 21.12 22.83 -61.98
C THR A 423 22.53 22.25 -61.86
N LEU A 424 22.87 21.23 -62.64
CA LEU A 424 24.23 20.69 -62.67
C LEU A 424 25.25 21.73 -63.16
N GLU A 425 24.92 22.45 -64.23
CA GLU A 425 25.72 23.57 -64.75
C GLU A 425 25.97 24.62 -63.67
N TYR A 426 24.92 25.04 -62.95
CA TYR A 426 25.05 25.98 -61.84
C TYR A 426 25.95 25.43 -60.70
N ILE A 427 25.78 24.18 -60.30
CA ILE A 427 26.60 23.56 -59.25
C ILE A 427 28.07 23.51 -59.68
N TYR A 428 28.32 23.10 -60.93
CA TYR A 428 29.67 22.97 -61.49
C TYR A 428 30.37 24.33 -61.59
N PHE A 429 29.71 25.36 -62.14
CA PHE A 429 30.29 26.70 -62.21
C PHE A 429 30.59 27.28 -60.84
N ASN A 430 29.71 27.09 -59.85
CA ASN A 430 29.98 27.56 -58.48
C ASN A 430 31.14 26.79 -57.83
N TRP A 431 31.26 25.49 -58.11
CA TRP A 431 32.37 24.70 -57.61
C TRP A 431 33.71 25.10 -58.23
N LEU A 432 33.76 25.33 -59.55
CA LEU A 432 34.94 25.85 -60.25
C LEU A 432 35.33 27.24 -59.76
N ASN A 433 34.36 28.15 -59.62
CA ASN A 433 34.61 29.50 -59.11
C ASN A 433 35.11 29.47 -57.66
N GLY A 434 34.59 28.55 -56.83
CA GLY A 434 35.08 28.31 -55.48
C GLY A 434 36.52 27.77 -55.43
N LYS A 435 36.88 26.84 -56.33
CA LYS A 435 38.26 26.34 -56.45
C LYS A 435 39.24 27.41 -56.93
N MET A 436 38.83 28.22 -57.90
CA MET A 436 39.62 29.34 -58.42
C MET A 436 39.87 30.41 -57.35
N LEU A 437 38.87 30.69 -56.50
CA LEU A 437 39.02 31.58 -55.33
C LEU A 437 39.96 31.01 -54.24
N LEU A 438 40.09 29.68 -54.16
CA LEU A 438 40.93 28.97 -53.19
C LEU A 438 42.31 28.58 -53.73
N GLY A 439 42.65 28.92 -54.98
CA GLY A 439 43.99 28.73 -55.55
C GLY A 439 44.42 27.27 -55.77
N LEU A 440 43.48 26.33 -55.81
CA LEU A 440 43.75 24.92 -56.06
C LEU A 440 43.57 24.65 -57.56
N THR A 441 44.69 24.41 -58.27
CA THR A 441 44.69 23.88 -59.65
C THR A 441 44.65 22.36 -59.64
#